data_AF-A0A7J5BYA9-F1
#
_entry.id   AF-A0A7J5BYA9-F1
#
_cell.length_a   1.000
_cell.length_b   1.000
_cell.length_c   1.000
_cell.angle_alpha   90.00
_cell.angle_beta   90.00
_cell.angle_gamma   90.00
#
_symmetry.space_group_name_H-M   'P 1'
#
loop_
_entity.id
_entity.type
_entity.pdbx_description
1 polymer ?
#
loop_
_entity_poly.entity_id
_entity_poly.type
_entity_poly.pdbx_seq_one_letter_code
_entity_poly.pdbx_strand_id
1 'polypeptide(L)'
;MSNLFLRTLREDPNDAEVAGHKLLVRAGYIRREAPGIFAWLPLGLRALRKVEAVVRAEMEAAGSQEVHFPGLLPREPYQVTGRWDEYGDNIFTLKDRKEADYLLAPTHEEVFTLLVKDLYSSYKDLPVSLFQIQTKYRDEARPRAGLLRGREFVMKDAYSFDVDDAGLDESYQIMRDAYERIFTRLGVEYVAVKADAGPMGGSKSEEFLSPSPIGEDTFVYTDAGYAANVEAVSVHPADPVDASHVPEAQTVDTPDAPTIESLVALLNDRYADEHDGQWQAGDTLKNVVLALTHPDDKRELVVVGLPGDRDVDLKRAEIAFAPAEVEPAVEADFEHHPGLVRGYIGPQADDTGTYALGERSVDGIRYLVDPRVSAGTEWVTGANAERRHALHVVAGRDFVADGIADVANVRDGDPAPDGSGPLRAARGVEIGHVFQLGRKYAEALGLQVLDRNGKLVTVTMGSYGIGVTRLLAVLAEANRDEKGLVWPEAVAPFQVHIVSTGKGDDVYRVGSDLADELERVGIEVLFDDRPKVSPGAKFKDAELLGMPHVLVVGKGLADGQLELWDRRAGTKQPIALEDAVAELRRRLGRD
;
A
#
# COMPACT_ATOMS: atom_id res chain seq x y z
N MET A 1 9.61 30.62 20.55
CA MET A 1 10.28 30.10 19.33
C MET A 1 11.79 30.28 19.41
N SER A 2 12.28 31.36 20.04
CA SER A 2 13.71 31.59 20.30
C SER A 2 14.43 30.40 20.98
N ASN A 3 13.72 29.68 21.85
CA ASN A 3 14.22 28.50 22.57
C ASN A 3 13.89 27.15 21.89
N LEU A 4 13.16 27.16 20.77
CA LEU A 4 12.82 25.95 20.05
C LEU A 4 14.00 25.51 19.18
N PHE A 5 14.40 24.24 19.24
CA PHE A 5 15.38 23.67 18.32
C PHE A 5 14.77 23.58 16.91
N LEU A 6 14.86 24.68 16.16
CA LEU A 6 14.24 24.85 14.86
C LEU A 6 15.15 25.67 13.95
N ARG A 7 15.41 25.10 12.77
CA ARG A 7 16.10 25.80 11.67
C ARG A 7 15.38 25.51 10.36
N THR A 8 14.68 26.52 9.85
CA THR A 8 13.99 26.44 8.56
C THR A 8 14.99 26.59 7.40
N LEU A 9 14.68 25.96 6.27
CA LEU A 9 15.47 26.02 5.04
C LEU A 9 14.72 26.79 3.95
N ARG A 10 15.48 27.56 3.16
CA ARG A 10 14.92 28.35 2.04
C ARG A 10 14.76 27.54 0.77
N GLU A 11 15.70 26.63 0.53
CA GLU A 11 15.76 25.81 -0.67
C GLU A 11 15.31 24.39 -0.36
N ASP A 12 14.76 23.71 -1.37
CA ASP A 12 14.40 22.30 -1.26
C ASP A 12 15.68 21.45 -1.12
N PRO A 13 15.66 20.41 -0.27
CA PRO A 13 16.78 19.49 -0.17
C PRO A 13 16.87 18.64 -1.45
N ASN A 14 18.10 18.38 -1.92
CA ASN A 14 18.36 17.69 -3.20
C ASN A 14 17.84 16.24 -3.23
N ASP A 15 17.67 15.63 -2.07
CA ASP A 15 17.32 14.23 -1.87
C ASP A 15 15.84 13.99 -1.54
N ALA A 16 15.01 15.04 -1.56
CA ALA A 16 13.56 14.90 -1.39
C ALA A 16 12.84 15.01 -2.73
N GLU A 17 12.07 13.97 -3.07
CA GLU A 17 11.37 13.89 -4.36
C GLU A 17 9.95 14.48 -4.26
N VAL A 18 9.19 14.07 -3.25
CA VAL A 18 7.79 14.48 -3.05
C VAL A 18 7.66 15.74 -2.21
N ALA A 19 6.60 16.52 -2.44
CA ALA A 19 6.45 17.86 -1.90
C ALA A 19 6.26 17.90 -0.38
N GLY A 20 5.46 16.98 0.19
CA GLY A 20 5.30 16.82 1.63
C GLY A 20 6.63 16.53 2.32
N HIS A 21 7.46 15.65 1.75
CA HIS A 21 8.80 15.37 2.27
C HIS A 21 9.71 16.61 2.22
N LYS A 22 9.76 17.32 1.09
CA LYS A 22 10.51 18.58 0.95
C LYS A 22 10.11 19.58 2.04
N LEU A 23 8.81 19.76 2.25
CA LEU A 23 8.27 20.68 3.24
C LEU A 23 8.59 20.24 4.68
N LEU A 24 8.45 18.96 5.03
CA LEU A 24 8.81 18.46 6.37
C LEU A 24 10.29 18.70 6.70
N VAL A 25 11.19 18.54 5.72
CA VAL A 25 12.62 18.85 5.90
C VAL A 25 12.82 20.37 5.99
N ARG A 26 12.24 21.16 5.09
CA ARG A 26 12.39 22.62 5.08
C ARG A 26 11.83 23.29 6.34
N ALA A 27 10.70 22.81 6.83
CA ALA A 27 10.03 23.30 8.04
C ALA A 27 10.70 22.80 9.33
N GLY A 28 11.72 21.95 9.24
CA GLY A 28 12.45 21.45 10.41
C GLY A 28 11.64 20.47 11.26
N TYR A 29 10.83 19.61 10.63
CA TYR A 29 10.11 18.52 11.30
C TYR A 29 10.96 17.26 11.36
N ILE A 30 11.75 17.00 10.32
CA ILE A 30 12.62 15.82 10.23
C ILE A 30 13.98 16.16 9.61
N ARG A 31 14.97 15.31 9.86
CA ARG A 31 16.29 15.31 9.21
C ARG A 31 16.65 13.90 8.78
N ARG A 32 17.24 13.75 7.60
CA ARG A 32 17.69 12.45 7.11
C ARG A 32 19.01 12.06 7.78
N GLU A 33 19.07 10.87 8.35
CA GLU A 33 20.28 10.29 8.94
C GLU A 33 20.92 9.25 8.00
N ALA A 34 20.09 8.48 7.30
CA ALA A 34 20.50 7.53 6.26
C ALA A 34 19.36 7.35 5.23
N PRO A 35 19.57 6.67 4.09
CA PRO A 35 18.49 6.33 3.17
C PRO A 35 17.35 5.60 3.91
N GLY A 36 16.15 6.19 3.89
CA GLY A 36 14.97 5.66 4.58
C GLY A 36 14.95 5.81 6.11
N ILE A 37 15.88 6.55 6.72
CA ILE A 37 15.99 6.70 8.18
C ILE A 37 16.06 8.18 8.55
N PHE A 38 15.19 8.62 9.45
CA PHE A 38 14.99 10.03 9.76
C PHE A 38 15.00 10.30 11.27
N ALA A 39 15.71 11.36 11.67
CA ALA A 39 15.58 11.96 12.98
C ALA A 39 14.32 12.84 13.04
N TRP A 40 13.52 12.65 14.09
CA TRP A 40 12.38 13.49 14.41
C TRP A 40 12.81 14.72 15.21
N LEU A 41 12.59 15.91 14.65
CA LEU A 41 12.82 17.18 15.33
C LEU A 41 11.59 17.56 16.20
N PRO A 42 11.70 18.54 17.13
CA PRO A 42 10.64 18.79 18.11
C PRO A 42 9.24 19.00 17.52
N LEU A 43 9.12 19.70 16.39
CA LEU A 43 7.83 19.88 15.72
C LEU A 43 7.29 18.59 15.12
N GLY A 44 8.14 17.84 14.42
CA GLY A 44 7.77 16.54 13.84
C GLY A 44 7.36 15.54 14.91
N LEU A 45 8.11 15.46 16.01
CA LEU A 45 7.80 14.57 17.11
C LEU A 45 6.48 14.93 17.81
N ARG A 46 6.15 16.23 17.94
CA ARG A 46 4.84 16.65 18.46
C ARG A 46 3.70 16.22 17.53
N ALA A 47 3.84 16.45 16.22
CA ALA A 47 2.83 16.02 15.25
C ALA A 47 2.66 14.49 15.24
N LEU A 48 3.76 13.74 15.26
CA LEU A 48 3.75 12.28 15.33
C LEU A 48 2.98 11.80 16.56
N ARG A 49 3.29 12.33 17.75
CA ARG A 49 2.60 11.99 19.00
C ARG A 49 1.11 12.32 18.99
N LYS A 50 0.68 13.35 18.26
CA LYS A 50 -0.75 13.65 18.08
C LYS A 50 -1.45 12.60 17.22
N VAL A 51 -0.80 12.13 16.16
CA VAL A 51 -1.29 10.98 15.37
C VAL A 51 -1.39 9.74 16.26
N GLU A 52 -0.34 9.42 17.03
CA GLU A 52 -0.33 8.31 17.98
C GLU A 52 -1.45 8.42 19.01
N ALA A 53 -1.73 9.61 19.52
CA ALA A 53 -2.79 9.83 20.51
C ALA A 53 -4.19 9.55 19.93
N VAL A 54 -4.46 9.96 18.68
CA VAL A 54 -5.72 9.63 18.00
C VAL A 54 -5.83 8.12 17.78
N VAL A 55 -4.78 7.49 17.26
CA VAL A 55 -4.74 6.04 17.03
C VAL A 55 -4.98 5.30 18.34
N ARG A 56 -4.23 5.60 19.40
CA ARG A 56 -4.38 4.97 20.72
C ARG A 56 -5.80 5.10 21.26
N ALA A 57 -6.37 6.30 21.22
CA ALA A 57 -7.72 6.54 21.73
C ALA A 57 -8.79 5.69 21.01
N GLU A 58 -8.68 5.53 19.69
CA GLU A 58 -9.64 4.71 18.92
C GLU A 58 -9.42 3.20 19.11
N MET A 59 -8.17 2.76 19.29
CA MET A 59 -7.87 1.35 19.59
C MET A 59 -8.37 0.97 20.99
N GLU A 60 -8.15 1.82 21.99
CA GLU A 60 -8.69 1.63 23.35
C GLU A 60 -10.22 1.66 23.36
N ALA A 61 -10.84 2.57 22.60
CA ALA A 61 -12.30 2.61 22.46
C ALA A 61 -12.87 1.37 21.76
N ALA A 62 -12.09 0.73 20.89
CA ALA A 62 -12.41 -0.55 20.25
C ALA A 62 -12.17 -1.77 21.17
N GLY A 63 -11.72 -1.57 22.41
CA GLY A 63 -11.45 -2.64 23.36
C GLY A 63 -10.09 -3.33 23.20
N SER A 64 -9.20 -2.80 22.35
CA SER A 64 -7.84 -3.29 22.20
C SER A 64 -6.95 -2.74 23.32
N GLN A 65 -6.06 -3.58 23.87
CA GLN A 65 -5.20 -3.21 25.01
C GLN A 65 -3.76 -2.98 24.56
N GLU A 66 -3.17 -1.85 24.96
CA GLU A 66 -1.79 -1.52 24.57
C GLU A 66 -0.77 -2.35 25.36
N VAL A 67 0.14 -3.00 24.62
CA VAL A 67 1.35 -3.65 25.11
C VAL A 67 2.57 -3.03 24.41
N HIS A 68 3.78 -3.37 24.84
CA HIS A 68 5.00 -2.87 24.20
C HIS A 68 6.08 -3.94 24.15
N PHE A 69 6.42 -4.38 22.95
CA PHE A 69 7.46 -5.37 22.70
C PHE A 69 8.81 -4.71 22.35
N PRO A 70 9.94 -5.41 22.59
CA PRO A 70 11.23 -4.93 22.13
C PRO A 70 11.31 -4.89 20.59
N GLY A 71 12.14 -3.98 20.06
CA GLY A 71 12.49 -3.94 18.63
C GLY A 71 13.56 -4.94 18.23
N LEU A 72 14.32 -5.48 19.19
CA LEU A 72 15.31 -6.54 18.97
C LEU A 72 14.69 -7.88 19.37
N LEU A 73 14.53 -8.78 18.41
CA LEU A 73 13.82 -10.05 18.59
C LEU A 73 14.75 -11.24 18.36
N PRO A 74 14.56 -12.36 19.09
CA PRO A 74 15.31 -13.60 18.87
C PRO A 74 14.90 -14.24 17.52
N ARG A 75 15.83 -14.98 16.90
CA ARG A 75 15.59 -15.71 15.64
C ARG A 75 14.54 -16.82 15.77
N GLU A 76 14.51 -17.50 16.91
CA GLU A 76 13.83 -18.78 17.07
C GLU A 76 12.33 -18.75 16.70
N PRO A 77 11.52 -17.76 17.14
CA PRO A 77 10.11 -17.70 16.74
C PRO A 77 9.90 -17.57 15.23
N TYR A 78 10.73 -16.76 14.55
CA TYR A 78 10.65 -16.56 13.10
C TYR A 78 11.13 -17.78 12.31
N GLN A 79 12.06 -18.56 12.88
CA GLN A 79 12.47 -19.83 12.28
C GLN A 79 11.35 -20.87 12.38
N VAL A 80 10.64 -20.94 13.51
CA VAL A 80 9.50 -21.87 13.69
C VAL A 80 8.36 -21.54 12.73
N THR A 81 8.11 -20.26 12.45
CA THR A 81 7.08 -19.84 11.49
C THR A 81 7.53 -19.88 10.03
N GLY A 82 8.79 -20.23 9.76
CA GLY A 82 9.41 -20.20 8.42
C GLY A 82 9.77 -18.79 7.93
N ARG A 83 9.28 -17.74 8.60
CA ARG A 83 9.44 -16.35 8.16
C ARG A 83 10.85 -15.81 8.21
N TRP A 84 11.75 -16.44 8.96
CA TRP A 84 13.17 -16.11 8.90
C TRP A 84 13.71 -16.25 7.48
N ASP A 85 13.38 -17.37 6.82
CA ASP A 85 13.84 -17.66 5.46
C ASP A 85 12.94 -16.96 4.42
N GLU A 86 11.61 -16.94 4.61
CA GLU A 86 10.68 -16.24 3.69
C GLU A 86 10.99 -14.74 3.56
N TYR A 87 11.41 -14.07 4.64
CA TYR A 87 11.77 -12.65 4.57
C TYR A 87 13.08 -12.40 3.82
N GLY A 88 14.04 -13.32 3.94
CA GLY A 88 15.37 -13.19 3.34
C GLY A 88 16.02 -11.83 3.63
N ASP A 89 16.44 -11.15 2.57
CA ASP A 89 17.14 -9.86 2.63
C ASP A 89 16.24 -8.68 3.06
N ASN A 90 14.93 -8.87 3.23
CA ASN A 90 14.01 -7.80 3.60
C ASN A 90 14.02 -7.46 5.11
N ILE A 91 14.73 -8.23 5.93
CA ILE A 91 14.86 -8.00 7.38
C ILE A 91 16.29 -7.72 7.79
N PHE A 92 16.46 -6.82 8.75
CA PHE A 92 17.76 -6.63 9.39
C PHE A 92 18.05 -7.77 10.35
N THR A 93 19.17 -8.46 10.12
CA THR A 93 19.69 -9.50 11.01
C THR A 93 20.98 -9.02 11.69
N LEU A 94 21.23 -9.49 12.91
CA LEU A 94 22.43 -9.17 13.66
C LEU A 94 22.80 -10.30 14.62
N LYS A 95 24.08 -10.33 15.00
CA LYS A 95 24.59 -11.22 16.04
C LYS A 95 24.98 -10.44 17.29
N ASP A 96 24.67 -10.97 18.46
CA ASP A 96 25.19 -10.41 19.71
C ASP A 96 26.64 -10.82 19.97
N ARG A 97 27.22 -10.36 21.09
CA ARG A 97 28.61 -10.68 21.48
C ARG A 97 28.88 -12.17 21.75
N LYS A 98 27.82 -12.98 21.84
CA LYS A 98 27.88 -14.44 22.04
C LYS A 98 27.52 -15.19 20.75
N GLU A 99 27.46 -14.48 19.62
CA GLU A 99 27.11 -15.02 18.31
C GLU A 99 25.66 -15.54 18.20
N ALA A 100 24.77 -15.15 19.12
CA ALA A 100 23.35 -15.46 19.03
C ALA A 100 22.67 -14.59 17.97
N ASP A 101 21.81 -15.18 17.16
CA ASP A 101 21.11 -14.53 16.04
C ASP A 101 19.87 -13.76 16.53
N TYR A 102 19.74 -12.53 16.06
CA TYR A 102 18.60 -11.66 16.29
C TYR A 102 18.17 -10.99 14.98
N LEU A 103 16.99 -10.40 15.01
CA LEU A 103 16.50 -9.48 14.00
C LEU A 103 15.98 -8.19 14.62
N LEU A 104 15.96 -7.12 13.83
CA LEU A 104 15.16 -5.95 14.16
C LEU A 104 13.74 -6.15 13.62
N ALA A 105 12.75 -5.93 14.46
CA ALA A 105 11.37 -6.35 14.22
C ALA A 105 10.74 -5.66 12.99
N PRO A 106 10.37 -6.41 11.93
CA PRO A 106 9.60 -5.86 10.80
C PRO A 106 8.09 -5.78 11.10
N THR A 107 7.62 -6.60 12.05
CA THR A 107 6.26 -6.80 12.55
C THR A 107 6.34 -7.82 13.71
N HIS A 108 5.24 -8.20 14.37
CA HIS A 108 5.29 -8.92 15.66
C HIS A 108 4.33 -10.12 15.81
N GLU A 109 3.83 -10.72 14.72
CA GLU A 109 2.88 -11.86 14.79
C GLU A 109 3.33 -12.96 15.76
N GLU A 110 4.61 -13.36 15.67
CA GLU A 110 5.19 -14.41 16.49
C GLU A 110 5.14 -14.07 17.98
N VAL A 111 5.53 -12.84 18.32
CA VAL A 111 5.74 -12.44 19.72
C VAL A 111 4.40 -12.20 20.42
N PHE A 112 3.41 -11.65 19.72
CA PHE A 112 2.03 -11.57 20.24
C PHE A 112 1.44 -12.98 20.44
N THR A 113 1.64 -13.90 19.49
CA THR A 113 1.17 -15.29 19.61
C THR A 113 1.76 -15.97 20.83
N LEU A 114 3.08 -15.83 21.04
CA LEU A 114 3.78 -16.41 22.18
C LEU A 114 3.33 -15.80 23.51
N LEU A 115 3.08 -14.48 23.57
CA LEU A 115 2.57 -13.84 24.77
C LEU A 115 1.20 -14.41 25.18
N VAL A 116 0.27 -14.53 24.22
CA VAL A 116 -1.06 -15.09 24.50
C VAL A 116 -0.95 -16.56 24.89
N LYS A 117 -0.10 -17.34 24.21
CA LYS A 117 0.13 -18.76 24.53
C LYS A 117 0.63 -18.98 25.95
N ASP A 118 1.51 -18.12 26.45
CA ASP A 118 2.06 -18.25 27.79
C ASP A 118 1.02 -17.94 28.89
N LEU A 119 0.08 -17.04 28.59
CA LEU A 119 -0.83 -16.48 29.59
C LEU A 119 -2.27 -17.02 29.53
N TYR A 120 -2.73 -17.51 28.37
CA TYR A 120 -4.14 -17.83 28.10
C TYR A 120 -4.28 -19.33 27.81
N SER A 121 -5.22 -19.99 28.48
CA SER A 121 -5.40 -21.45 28.36
C SER A 121 -6.85 -21.91 28.21
N SER A 122 -7.81 -20.98 28.34
CA SER A 122 -9.24 -21.28 28.25
C SER A 122 -9.95 -20.36 27.27
N TYR A 123 -11.02 -20.87 26.63
CA TYR A 123 -11.95 -20.06 25.85
C TYR A 123 -12.55 -18.88 26.62
N LYS A 124 -12.56 -18.93 27.97
CA LYS A 124 -13.05 -17.84 28.83
C LYS A 124 -12.15 -16.62 28.83
N ASP A 125 -10.90 -16.80 28.43
CA ASP A 125 -9.94 -15.70 28.32
C ASP A 125 -10.06 -15.00 26.95
N LEU A 126 -10.82 -15.58 26.00
CA LEU A 126 -10.99 -15.08 24.64
C LEU A 126 -12.44 -14.59 24.38
N PRO A 127 -12.65 -13.61 23.49
CA PRO A 127 -11.66 -12.96 22.64
C PRO A 127 -10.77 -11.95 23.40
N VAL A 128 -9.55 -11.76 22.92
CA VAL A 128 -8.66 -10.67 23.37
C VAL A 128 -8.06 -9.97 22.17
N SER A 129 -7.97 -8.65 22.25
CA SER A 129 -7.23 -7.84 21.28
C SER A 129 -6.14 -7.04 21.99
N LEU A 130 -4.93 -7.10 21.44
CA LEU A 130 -3.75 -6.41 21.92
C LEU A 130 -3.17 -5.56 20.79
N PHE A 131 -2.60 -4.40 21.10
CA PHE A 131 -1.88 -3.58 20.12
C PHE A 131 -0.63 -2.94 20.71
N GLN A 132 0.24 -2.43 19.86
CA GLN A 132 1.33 -1.55 20.27
C GLN A 132 1.51 -0.43 19.24
N ILE A 133 2.12 0.67 19.66
CA ILE A 133 2.68 1.68 18.75
C ILE A 133 4.20 1.67 18.93
N GLN A 134 4.92 1.17 17.93
CA GLN A 134 6.33 0.84 18.08
C GLN A 134 7.09 0.94 16.74
N THR A 135 8.40 1.24 16.84
CA THR A 135 9.32 1.35 15.70
C THR A 135 9.62 0.01 15.03
N LYS A 136 9.26 -0.10 13.76
CA LYS A 136 9.53 -1.25 12.90
C LYS A 136 10.74 -0.99 12.01
N TYR A 137 11.38 -2.09 11.59
CA TYR A 137 12.55 -2.09 10.75
C TYR A 137 12.34 -3.03 9.55
N ARG A 138 12.49 -2.52 8.34
CA ARG A 138 12.44 -3.31 7.10
C ARG A 138 13.61 -2.86 6.23
N ASP A 139 14.46 -3.77 5.77
CA ASP A 139 15.62 -3.39 4.93
C ASP A 139 15.17 -3.19 3.48
N GLU A 140 14.33 -2.18 3.29
CA GLU A 140 13.79 -1.80 2.01
C GLU A 140 14.93 -1.53 1.02
N ALA A 141 14.97 -2.30 -0.08
CA ALA A 141 16.01 -2.19 -1.09
C ALA A 141 16.04 -0.78 -1.73
N ARG A 142 14.89 -0.11 -1.83
CA ARG A 142 14.78 1.23 -2.44
C ARG A 142 13.90 2.16 -1.60
N PRO A 143 14.41 2.70 -0.47
CA PRO A 143 13.64 3.63 0.33
C PRO A 143 13.50 4.96 -0.43
N ARG A 144 12.28 5.48 -0.53
CA ARG A 144 11.93 6.63 -1.37
C ARG A 144 10.79 7.45 -0.78
N ALA A 145 10.60 8.65 -1.34
CA ALA A 145 9.52 9.56 -0.95
C ALA A 145 9.46 9.91 0.56
N GLY A 146 10.63 9.93 1.23
CA GLY A 146 10.75 10.37 2.62
C GLY A 146 10.16 9.38 3.61
N LEU A 147 9.17 9.82 4.36
CA LEU A 147 8.48 9.05 5.40
C LEU A 147 7.45 8.05 4.85
N LEU A 148 7.16 8.08 3.55
CA LEU A 148 6.19 7.15 2.94
C LEU A 148 6.74 5.72 2.83
N ARG A 149 8.03 5.58 2.48
CA ARG A 149 8.72 4.30 2.34
C ARG A 149 10.13 4.38 2.94
N GLY A 150 10.20 4.16 4.26
CA GLY A 150 11.43 4.16 5.05
C GLY A 150 11.89 2.76 5.44
N ARG A 151 13.09 2.67 6.03
CA ARG A 151 13.66 1.45 6.61
C ARG A 151 13.45 1.36 8.12
N GLU A 152 13.23 2.50 8.75
CA GLU A 152 12.83 2.64 10.15
C GLU A 152 11.58 3.53 10.20
N PHE A 153 10.50 3.06 10.82
CA PHE A 153 9.24 3.80 10.87
C PHE A 153 8.37 3.35 12.04
N VAL A 154 7.48 4.23 12.53
CA VAL A 154 6.52 3.90 13.58
C VAL A 154 5.27 3.30 12.96
N MET A 155 4.89 2.13 13.46
CA MET A 155 3.66 1.43 13.11
C MET A 155 2.83 1.17 14.36
N LYS A 156 1.51 1.26 14.22
CA LYS A 156 0.57 0.61 15.13
C LYS A 156 0.23 -0.75 14.56
N ASP A 157 0.60 -1.81 15.25
CA ASP A 157 0.25 -3.20 14.94
C ASP A 157 -0.61 -3.76 16.07
N ALA A 158 -1.71 -4.41 15.70
CA ALA A 158 -2.66 -5.03 16.62
C ALA A 158 -2.97 -6.45 16.19
N TYR A 159 -3.32 -7.29 17.15
CA TYR A 159 -3.61 -8.70 16.95
C TYR A 159 -4.81 -9.11 17.80
N SER A 160 -5.80 -9.76 17.18
CA SER A 160 -6.92 -10.39 17.90
C SER A 160 -6.70 -11.89 17.99
N PHE A 161 -7.25 -12.48 19.04
CA PHE A 161 -7.19 -13.91 19.32
C PHE A 161 -8.59 -14.36 19.68
N ASP A 162 -9.14 -15.24 18.85
CA ASP A 162 -10.53 -15.64 18.89
C ASP A 162 -10.63 -17.18 18.92
N VAL A 163 -11.70 -17.70 19.53
CA VAL A 163 -11.89 -19.16 19.69
C VAL A 163 -12.26 -19.81 18.36
N ASP A 164 -13.08 -19.13 17.57
CA ASP A 164 -13.62 -19.59 16.30
C ASP A 164 -13.70 -18.46 15.27
N ASP A 165 -14.02 -18.82 14.03
CA ASP A 165 -13.97 -17.89 12.89
C ASP A 165 -15.07 -16.82 12.98
N ALA A 166 -16.18 -17.11 13.67
CA ALA A 166 -17.23 -16.12 13.92
C ALA A 166 -16.75 -15.02 14.87
N GLY A 167 -15.97 -15.38 15.91
CA GLY A 167 -15.30 -14.41 16.76
C GLY A 167 -14.28 -13.57 15.98
N LEU A 168 -13.52 -14.20 15.08
CA LEU A 168 -12.57 -13.48 14.21
C LEU A 168 -13.27 -12.49 13.26
N ASP A 169 -14.43 -12.84 12.70
CA ASP A 169 -15.24 -11.93 11.89
C ASP A 169 -15.67 -10.69 12.69
N GLU A 170 -16.08 -10.87 13.94
CA GLU A 170 -16.44 -9.77 14.84
C GLU A 170 -15.23 -8.89 15.18
N SER A 171 -14.12 -9.49 15.62
CA SER A 171 -12.86 -8.81 15.90
C SER A 171 -12.33 -8.03 14.69
N TYR A 172 -12.44 -8.62 13.49
CA TYR A 172 -12.09 -7.97 12.23
C TYR A 172 -12.93 -6.72 11.97
N GLN A 173 -14.25 -6.81 12.12
CA GLN A 173 -15.13 -5.67 11.89
C GLN A 173 -14.89 -4.54 12.90
N ILE A 174 -14.68 -4.87 14.18
CA ILE A 174 -14.35 -3.89 15.23
C ILE A 174 -13.10 -3.09 14.86
N MET A 175 -12.05 -3.77 14.38
CA MET A 175 -10.79 -3.13 13.97
C MET A 175 -10.94 -2.30 12.71
N ARG A 176 -11.67 -2.83 11.72
CA ARG A 176 -12.01 -2.12 10.49
C ARG A 176 -12.73 -0.80 10.80
N ASP A 177 -13.74 -0.83 11.67
CA ASP A 177 -14.48 0.37 12.07
C ASP A 177 -13.60 1.34 12.88
N ALA A 178 -12.68 0.83 13.72
CA ALA A 178 -11.73 1.66 14.44
C ALA A 178 -10.79 2.43 13.50
N TYR A 179 -10.34 1.79 12.42
CA TYR A 179 -9.50 2.43 11.41
C TYR A 179 -10.22 3.56 10.68
N GLU A 180 -11.47 3.32 10.28
CA GLU A 180 -12.29 4.35 9.64
C GLU A 180 -12.43 5.57 10.57
N ARG A 181 -12.70 5.37 11.87
CA ARG A 181 -12.76 6.46 12.86
C ARG A 181 -11.43 7.18 13.00
N ILE A 182 -10.30 6.46 13.01
CA ILE A 182 -8.95 7.06 13.05
C ILE A 182 -8.74 7.96 11.84
N PHE A 183 -8.98 7.48 10.63
CA PHE A 183 -8.76 8.24 9.41
C PHE A 183 -9.69 9.46 9.32
N THR A 184 -10.98 9.29 9.68
CA THR A 184 -11.92 10.41 9.76
C THR A 184 -11.48 11.47 10.78
N ARG A 185 -11.05 11.08 11.99
CA ARG A 185 -10.58 12.03 13.01
C ARG A 185 -9.29 12.77 12.61
N LEU A 186 -8.41 12.10 11.85
CA LEU A 186 -7.19 12.71 11.33
C LEU A 186 -7.45 13.57 10.08
N GLY A 187 -8.62 13.46 9.45
CA GLY A 187 -8.95 14.13 8.19
C GLY A 187 -8.19 13.56 7.00
N VAL A 188 -7.96 12.24 6.99
CA VAL A 188 -7.32 11.51 5.88
C VAL A 188 -8.40 10.95 4.97
N GLU A 189 -8.36 11.30 3.70
CA GLU A 189 -9.17 10.64 2.67
C GLU A 189 -8.64 9.23 2.45
N TYR A 190 -9.53 8.24 2.40
CA TYR A 190 -9.18 6.85 2.21
C TYR A 190 -10.23 6.11 1.35
N VAL A 191 -9.80 5.02 0.74
CA VAL A 191 -10.63 4.01 0.10
C VAL A 191 -10.24 2.66 0.70
N ALA A 192 -11.20 1.93 1.24
CA ALA A 192 -11.00 0.54 1.64
C ALA A 192 -11.09 -0.34 0.38
N VAL A 193 -10.05 -1.13 0.11
CA VAL A 193 -9.94 -1.97 -1.07
C VAL A 193 -9.74 -3.42 -0.63
N LYS A 194 -10.35 -4.37 -1.36
CA LYS A 194 -10.00 -5.78 -1.21
C LYS A 194 -8.54 -5.96 -1.61
N ALA A 195 -7.78 -6.68 -0.80
CA ALA A 195 -6.37 -6.97 -1.06
C ALA A 195 -6.12 -8.47 -1.02
N ASP A 196 -4.99 -8.89 -1.54
CA ASP A 196 -4.52 -10.26 -1.35
C ASP A 196 -4.02 -10.44 0.10
N ALA A 197 -4.11 -11.67 0.63
CA ALA A 197 -3.58 -11.96 1.97
C ALA A 197 -2.06 -12.25 1.93
N GLY A 198 -1.51 -12.54 0.75
CA GLY A 198 -0.11 -12.77 0.51
C GLY A 198 0.49 -13.89 1.38
N PRO A 199 1.81 -13.84 1.64
CA PRO A 199 2.49 -14.83 2.46
C PRO A 199 2.06 -14.78 3.92
N MET A 200 1.38 -13.72 4.38
CA MET A 200 0.89 -13.63 5.76
C MET A 200 -0.17 -14.70 6.06
N GLY A 201 -0.82 -15.25 5.03
CA GLY A 201 -1.90 -16.21 5.13
C GLY A 201 -3.22 -15.56 5.57
N GLY A 202 -4.35 -16.13 5.14
CA GLY A 202 -5.66 -15.63 5.56
C GLY A 202 -6.76 -15.79 4.53
N SER A 203 -8.02 -15.61 4.97
CA SER A 203 -9.22 -15.71 4.13
C SER A 203 -9.78 -14.36 3.70
N LYS A 204 -9.43 -13.27 4.40
CA LYS A 204 -9.95 -11.93 4.15
C LYS A 204 -8.88 -10.88 4.47
N SER A 205 -8.69 -9.95 3.54
CA SER A 205 -7.66 -8.92 3.56
C SER A 205 -8.24 -7.63 2.96
N GLU A 206 -8.17 -6.52 3.70
CA GLU A 206 -8.55 -5.19 3.22
C GLU A 206 -7.43 -4.20 3.49
N GLU A 207 -7.01 -3.48 2.46
CA GLU A 207 -6.11 -2.33 2.57
C GLU A 207 -6.91 -1.04 2.60
N PHE A 208 -6.39 -0.06 3.33
CA PHE A 208 -6.88 1.30 3.33
C PHE A 208 -5.87 2.15 2.56
N LEU A 209 -6.27 2.65 1.40
CA LEU A 209 -5.43 3.46 0.53
C LEU A 209 -5.85 4.92 0.62
N SER A 210 -4.91 5.84 0.80
CA SER A 210 -5.16 7.27 0.61
C SER A 210 -4.90 7.65 -0.85
N PRO A 211 -5.93 8.05 -1.64
CA PRO A 211 -5.76 8.34 -3.06
C PRO A 211 -4.72 9.43 -3.31
N SER A 212 -3.70 9.11 -4.10
CA SER A 212 -2.61 10.04 -4.35
C SER A 212 -1.80 9.65 -5.60
N PRO A 213 -1.45 10.60 -6.49
CA PRO A 213 -0.64 10.30 -7.67
C PRO A 213 0.78 9.82 -7.35
N ILE A 214 1.28 10.09 -6.13
CA ILE A 214 2.58 9.59 -5.65
C ILE A 214 2.48 8.22 -4.97
N GLY A 215 1.28 7.69 -4.78
CA GLY A 215 1.02 6.42 -4.13
C GLY A 215 1.53 5.23 -4.92
N GLU A 216 2.17 4.25 -4.28
CA GLU A 216 2.85 3.16 -4.98
C GLU A 216 1.90 2.06 -5.44
N ASP A 217 0.75 1.96 -4.77
CA ASP A 217 -0.25 0.94 -5.04
C ASP A 217 -1.21 1.41 -6.12
N THR A 218 -1.54 0.49 -7.01
CA THR A 218 -2.58 0.70 -8.02
C THR A 218 -3.78 -0.12 -7.59
N PHE A 219 -4.91 0.56 -7.48
CA PHE A 219 -6.19 -0.07 -7.17
C PHE A 219 -7.19 0.30 -8.25
N VAL A 220 -8.20 -0.55 -8.38
CA VAL A 220 -9.31 -0.33 -9.29
C VAL A 220 -10.60 -0.19 -8.50
N TYR A 221 -11.52 0.63 -9.02
CA TYR A 221 -12.82 0.85 -8.39
C TYR A 221 -13.93 1.11 -9.40
N THR A 222 -15.18 1.00 -8.96
CA THR A 222 -16.37 1.43 -9.72
C THR A 222 -17.15 2.50 -8.96
N ASP A 223 -17.96 3.29 -9.67
CA ASP A 223 -18.86 4.28 -9.04
C ASP A 223 -19.93 3.62 -8.15
N ALA A 224 -20.15 2.32 -8.32
CA ALA A 224 -21.13 1.52 -7.58
C ALA A 224 -20.54 0.84 -6.33
N GLY A 225 -19.27 1.09 -5.99
CA GLY A 225 -18.68 0.73 -4.70
C GLY A 225 -17.75 -0.48 -4.70
N TYR A 226 -17.48 -1.10 -5.85
CA TYR A 226 -16.39 -2.08 -5.94
C TYR A 226 -15.05 -1.35 -5.79
N ALA A 227 -14.15 -1.89 -4.98
CA ALA A 227 -12.77 -1.43 -4.89
C ALA A 227 -11.84 -2.57 -4.49
N ALA A 228 -10.75 -2.75 -5.23
CA ALA A 228 -9.76 -3.80 -4.99
C ALA A 228 -8.39 -3.35 -5.48
N ASN A 229 -7.33 -3.82 -4.84
CA ASN A 229 -6.02 -3.79 -5.46
C ASN A 229 -6.04 -4.61 -6.75
N VAL A 230 -5.18 -4.22 -7.70
CA VAL A 230 -5.10 -4.89 -9.00
C VAL A 230 -4.84 -6.38 -8.85
N GLU A 231 -4.03 -6.81 -7.89
CA GLU A 231 -3.74 -8.23 -7.65
C GLU A 231 -4.92 -9.03 -7.08
N ALA A 232 -5.89 -8.38 -6.44
CA ALA A 232 -7.06 -9.02 -5.83
C ALA A 232 -8.28 -9.09 -6.77
N VAL A 233 -8.19 -8.53 -7.99
CA VAL A 233 -9.27 -8.61 -8.98
C VAL A 233 -9.33 -10.00 -9.57
N SER A 234 -10.47 -10.67 -9.51
CA SER A 234 -10.68 -11.96 -10.19
C SER A 234 -11.42 -11.78 -11.50
N VAL A 235 -10.86 -12.25 -12.61
CA VAL A 235 -11.56 -12.25 -13.90
C VAL A 235 -12.35 -13.54 -14.04
N HIS A 236 -13.67 -13.43 -14.19
CA HIS A 236 -14.50 -14.60 -14.45
C HIS A 236 -14.23 -15.16 -15.85
N PRO A 237 -14.13 -16.49 -15.99
CA PRO A 237 -14.03 -17.11 -17.31
C PRO A 237 -15.18 -16.64 -18.21
N ALA A 238 -14.86 -16.24 -19.43
CA ALA A 238 -15.89 -15.83 -20.38
C ALA A 238 -16.82 -17.01 -20.73
N ASP A 239 -18.09 -16.72 -21.00
CA ASP A 239 -19.02 -17.74 -21.49
C ASP A 239 -18.51 -18.34 -22.82
N PRO A 240 -18.78 -19.62 -23.10
CA PRO A 240 -18.44 -20.20 -24.39
C PRO A 240 -19.11 -19.46 -25.55
N VAL A 241 -18.38 -19.28 -26.63
CA VAL A 241 -18.86 -18.60 -27.86
C VAL A 241 -19.10 -19.64 -28.96
N ASP A 242 -20.09 -19.42 -29.82
CA ASP A 242 -20.31 -20.27 -30.99
C ASP A 242 -19.30 -19.96 -32.09
N ALA A 243 -18.30 -20.85 -32.24
CA ALA A 243 -17.26 -20.76 -33.27
C ALA A 243 -17.57 -21.59 -34.53
N SER A 244 -18.80 -22.08 -34.72
CA SER A 244 -19.14 -22.94 -35.87
C SER A 244 -18.97 -22.26 -37.24
N HIS A 245 -18.96 -20.92 -37.27
CA HIS A 245 -18.75 -20.10 -38.45
C HIS A 245 -17.28 -19.79 -38.73
N VAL A 246 -16.39 -20.02 -37.75
CA VAL A 246 -14.97 -19.71 -37.85
C VAL A 246 -14.30 -20.72 -38.80
N PRO A 247 -13.50 -20.27 -39.79
CA PRO A 247 -12.77 -21.15 -40.70
C PRO A 247 -11.85 -22.15 -39.97
N GLU A 248 -11.37 -23.15 -40.71
CA GLU A 248 -10.29 -24.03 -40.23
C GLU A 248 -9.03 -23.21 -39.97
N ALA A 249 -8.28 -23.56 -38.91
CA ALA A 249 -7.04 -22.88 -38.58
C ALA A 249 -6.06 -22.92 -39.75
N GLN A 250 -5.46 -21.78 -40.09
CA GLN A 250 -4.59 -21.65 -41.25
C GLN A 250 -3.24 -21.06 -40.86
N THR A 251 -2.16 -21.81 -41.13
CA THR A 251 -0.80 -21.31 -41.01
C THR A 251 -0.47 -20.35 -42.16
N VAL A 252 0.01 -19.16 -41.82
CA VAL A 252 0.38 -18.09 -42.75
C VAL A 252 1.81 -17.61 -42.50
N ASP A 253 2.47 -17.10 -43.55
CA ASP A 253 3.81 -16.53 -43.44
C ASP A 253 3.74 -15.09 -42.91
N THR A 254 4.39 -14.87 -41.77
CA THR A 254 4.48 -13.58 -41.07
C THR A 254 5.95 -13.16 -40.91
N PRO A 255 6.64 -12.81 -42.02
CA PRO A 255 8.02 -12.38 -41.96
C PRO A 255 8.16 -11.11 -41.12
N ASP A 256 9.17 -11.07 -40.26
CA ASP A 256 9.58 -9.87 -39.53
C ASP A 256 8.52 -9.33 -38.55
N ALA A 257 7.67 -10.22 -38.00
CA ALA A 257 6.64 -9.91 -37.02
C ALA A 257 6.82 -10.64 -35.66
N PRO A 258 7.90 -10.37 -34.89
CA PRO A 258 8.16 -11.04 -33.62
C PRO A 258 7.38 -10.45 -32.42
N THR A 259 6.64 -9.36 -32.61
CA THR A 259 5.87 -8.68 -31.56
C THR A 259 4.39 -8.59 -31.95
N ILE A 260 3.50 -8.45 -30.97
CA ILE A 260 2.06 -8.26 -31.24
C ILE A 260 1.80 -7.03 -32.12
N GLU A 261 2.50 -5.92 -31.88
CA GLU A 261 2.36 -4.70 -32.70
C GLU A 261 2.75 -4.96 -34.17
N SER A 262 3.91 -5.60 -34.40
CA SER A 262 4.36 -5.91 -35.77
C SER A 262 3.48 -6.96 -36.45
N LEU A 263 2.95 -7.91 -35.69
CA LEU A 263 1.99 -8.91 -36.18
C LEU A 263 0.69 -8.24 -36.61
N VAL A 264 0.06 -7.44 -35.75
CA VAL A 264 -1.19 -6.74 -36.08
C VAL A 264 -1.03 -5.82 -37.29
N ALA A 265 0.10 -5.11 -37.39
CA ALA A 265 0.40 -4.28 -38.56
C ALA A 265 0.48 -5.13 -39.85
N LEU A 266 1.15 -6.28 -39.80
CA LEU A 266 1.28 -7.20 -40.93
C LEU A 266 -0.05 -7.86 -41.31
N LEU A 267 -0.85 -8.27 -40.32
CA LEU A 267 -2.18 -8.85 -40.53
C LEU A 267 -3.09 -7.85 -41.25
N ASN A 268 -3.11 -6.60 -40.82
CA ASN A 268 -3.88 -5.54 -41.48
C ASN A 268 -3.34 -5.16 -42.88
N ASP A 269 -2.07 -5.42 -43.19
CA ASP A 269 -1.49 -5.19 -44.52
C ASP A 269 -1.79 -6.33 -45.51
N ARG A 270 -1.71 -7.58 -45.04
CA ARG A 270 -1.69 -8.77 -45.92
C ARG A 270 -2.88 -9.70 -45.79
N TYR A 271 -3.57 -9.65 -44.66
CA TYR A 271 -4.64 -10.59 -44.27
C TYR A 271 -5.88 -9.84 -43.77
N ALA A 272 -6.08 -8.59 -44.21
CA ALA A 272 -7.24 -7.78 -43.80
C ALA A 272 -8.57 -8.39 -44.25
N ASP A 273 -8.58 -9.09 -45.39
CA ASP A 273 -9.79 -9.75 -45.92
C ASP A 273 -10.18 -11.01 -45.12
N GLU A 274 -9.32 -11.50 -44.23
CA GLU A 274 -9.56 -12.66 -43.37
C GLU A 274 -10.26 -12.29 -42.05
N HIS A 275 -10.58 -11.01 -41.81
CA HIS A 275 -11.20 -10.55 -40.57
C HIS A 275 -12.27 -9.49 -40.82
N ASP A 276 -13.34 -9.52 -40.03
CA ASP A 276 -14.38 -8.49 -40.12
C ASP A 276 -13.95 -7.23 -39.37
N GLY A 277 -13.24 -6.35 -40.08
CA GLY A 277 -12.71 -5.10 -39.55
C GLY A 277 -11.18 -5.08 -39.53
N GLN A 278 -10.60 -4.24 -38.69
CA GLN A 278 -9.15 -4.21 -38.50
C GLN A 278 -8.77 -5.17 -37.39
N TRP A 279 -7.76 -6.00 -37.64
CA TRP A 279 -7.11 -6.79 -36.60
C TRP A 279 -6.60 -5.86 -35.51
N GLN A 280 -6.80 -6.26 -34.26
CA GLN A 280 -6.34 -5.61 -33.05
C GLN A 280 -5.48 -6.57 -32.25
N ALA A 281 -4.72 -6.02 -31.30
CA ALA A 281 -3.90 -6.83 -30.40
C ALA A 281 -4.74 -7.86 -29.61
N GLY A 282 -5.99 -7.52 -29.30
CA GLY A 282 -6.94 -8.39 -28.60
C GLY A 282 -7.41 -9.60 -29.43
N ASP A 283 -7.22 -9.62 -30.75
CA ASP A 283 -7.55 -10.77 -31.61
C ASP A 283 -6.41 -11.81 -31.65
N THR A 284 -5.27 -11.49 -31.04
CA THR A 284 -4.09 -12.36 -31.00
C THR A 284 -3.99 -13.07 -29.64
N LEU A 285 -3.43 -14.27 -29.61
CA LEU A 285 -3.15 -15.04 -28.40
C LEU A 285 -1.64 -15.10 -28.18
N LYS A 286 -1.16 -14.33 -27.20
CA LYS A 286 0.24 -14.28 -26.78
C LYS A 286 0.53 -15.39 -25.79
N ASN A 287 1.47 -16.26 -26.12
CA ASN A 287 1.93 -17.34 -25.25
C ASN A 287 3.21 -16.91 -24.52
N VAL A 288 3.09 -16.63 -23.22
CA VAL A 288 4.21 -16.19 -22.37
C VAL A 288 4.76 -17.38 -21.59
N VAL A 289 6.07 -17.58 -21.65
CA VAL A 289 6.76 -18.65 -20.92
C VAL A 289 7.27 -18.11 -19.59
N LEU A 290 6.85 -18.72 -18.50
CA LEU A 290 7.28 -18.42 -17.14
C LEU A 290 8.07 -19.61 -16.59
N ALA A 291 9.08 -19.31 -15.77
CA ALA A 291 9.80 -20.28 -14.98
C ALA A 291 9.31 -20.20 -13.53
N LEU A 292 9.00 -21.37 -12.96
CA LEU A 292 8.56 -21.54 -11.58
C LEU A 292 9.66 -22.22 -10.79
N THR A 293 10.05 -21.65 -9.65
CA THR A 293 10.96 -22.28 -8.70
C THR A 293 10.18 -22.67 -7.45
N HIS A 294 10.04 -23.96 -7.22
CA HIS A 294 9.32 -24.50 -6.07
C HIS A 294 10.16 -24.41 -4.79
N PRO A 295 9.54 -24.45 -3.59
CA PRO A 295 10.26 -24.43 -2.32
C PRO A 295 11.27 -25.56 -2.11
N ASP A 296 11.24 -26.62 -2.92
CA ASP A 296 12.21 -27.71 -2.94
C ASP A 296 13.31 -27.54 -4.00
N ASP A 297 13.52 -26.30 -4.47
CA ASP A 297 14.47 -25.87 -5.50
C ASP A 297 14.24 -26.49 -6.89
N LYS A 298 13.08 -27.13 -7.12
CA LYS A 298 12.74 -27.63 -8.45
C LYS A 298 12.28 -26.48 -9.34
N ARG A 299 12.95 -26.35 -10.49
CA ARG A 299 12.59 -25.41 -11.55
C ARG A 299 11.72 -26.12 -12.60
N GLU A 300 10.57 -25.55 -12.93
CA GLU A 300 9.72 -26.01 -14.04
C GLU A 300 9.30 -24.83 -14.95
N LEU A 301 8.90 -25.12 -16.18
CA LEU A 301 8.31 -24.12 -17.08
C LEU A 301 6.80 -24.27 -17.13
N VAL A 302 6.12 -23.13 -17.27
CA VAL A 302 4.69 -23.05 -17.58
C VAL A 302 4.49 -22.04 -18.70
N VAL A 303 3.57 -22.33 -19.62
CA VAL A 303 3.19 -21.38 -20.67
C VAL A 303 1.78 -20.88 -20.39
N VAL A 304 1.60 -19.56 -20.42
CA VAL A 304 0.30 -18.92 -20.23
C VAL A 304 -0.12 -18.18 -21.50
N GLY A 305 -1.24 -18.61 -22.09
CA GLY A 305 -1.87 -17.95 -23.24
C GLY A 305 -2.78 -16.80 -22.78
N LEU A 306 -2.49 -15.58 -23.21
CA LEU A 306 -3.26 -14.37 -22.88
C LEU A 306 -3.64 -13.62 -24.16
N PRO A 307 -4.74 -12.85 -24.17
CA PRO A 307 -5.00 -11.90 -25.25
C PRO A 307 -3.75 -11.03 -25.51
N GLY A 308 -3.41 -10.76 -26.77
CA GLY A 308 -2.16 -10.09 -27.11
C GLY A 308 -2.12 -8.62 -26.68
N ASP A 309 -3.30 -8.05 -26.39
CA ASP A 309 -3.44 -6.81 -25.67
C ASP A 309 -3.45 -7.01 -24.14
N ARG A 310 -2.83 -8.04 -23.59
CA ARG A 310 -2.62 -8.19 -22.14
C ARG A 310 -1.19 -8.61 -21.87
N ASP A 311 -0.66 -8.24 -20.72
CA ASP A 311 0.66 -8.65 -20.26
C ASP A 311 0.54 -9.44 -18.96
N VAL A 312 1.49 -10.32 -18.68
CA VAL A 312 1.57 -10.97 -17.37
C VAL A 312 1.92 -9.91 -16.33
N ASP A 313 1.06 -9.76 -15.33
CA ASP A 313 1.37 -9.05 -14.11
C ASP A 313 2.06 -10.03 -13.15
N LEU A 314 3.34 -9.79 -12.84
CA LEU A 314 4.13 -10.70 -12.02
C LEU A 314 3.55 -10.88 -10.61
N LYS A 315 2.90 -9.86 -10.03
CA LYS A 315 2.28 -10.01 -8.70
C LYS A 315 1.08 -10.96 -8.76
N ARG A 316 0.28 -10.86 -9.82
CA ARG A 316 -0.84 -11.79 -10.06
C ARG A 316 -0.33 -13.20 -10.35
N ALA A 317 0.78 -13.32 -11.07
CA ALA A 317 1.43 -14.60 -11.31
C ALA A 317 1.96 -15.24 -10.02
N GLU A 318 2.63 -14.48 -9.15
CA GLU A 318 3.07 -14.94 -7.83
C GLU A 318 1.90 -15.50 -7.00
N ILE A 319 0.74 -14.84 -7.02
CA ILE A 319 -0.47 -15.34 -6.34
C ILE A 319 -0.97 -16.64 -7.00
N ALA A 320 -1.08 -16.67 -8.33
CA ALA A 320 -1.62 -17.80 -9.06
C ALA A 320 -0.75 -19.07 -8.94
N PHE A 321 0.57 -18.91 -8.77
CA PHE A 321 1.53 -20.01 -8.70
C PHE A 321 2.12 -20.23 -7.30
N ALA A 322 1.64 -19.53 -6.28
CA ALA A 322 2.08 -19.73 -4.90
C ALA A 322 1.97 -21.21 -4.49
N PRO A 323 2.97 -21.78 -3.79
CA PRO A 323 4.11 -21.11 -3.16
C PRO A 323 5.38 -21.02 -4.05
N ALA A 324 5.29 -21.27 -5.36
CA ALA A 324 6.45 -21.18 -6.24
C ALA A 324 6.82 -19.71 -6.53
N GLU A 325 8.12 -19.42 -6.61
CA GLU A 325 8.61 -18.16 -7.16
C GLU A 325 8.43 -18.14 -8.68
N VAL A 326 8.09 -16.98 -9.24
CA VAL A 326 7.76 -16.84 -10.66
C VAL A 326 8.66 -15.81 -11.32
N GLU A 327 9.31 -16.19 -12.42
CA GLU A 327 10.06 -15.26 -13.26
C GLU A 327 9.77 -15.50 -14.75
N PRO A 328 9.96 -14.48 -15.62
CA PRO A 328 9.98 -14.72 -17.06
C PRO A 328 11.11 -15.69 -17.42
N ALA A 329 10.83 -16.68 -18.28
CA ALA A 329 11.85 -17.65 -18.69
C ALA A 329 13.02 -16.98 -19.43
N VAL A 330 14.25 -17.41 -19.11
CA VAL A 330 15.50 -16.89 -19.69
C VAL A 330 15.99 -17.75 -20.85
N GLU A 331 17.03 -17.34 -21.59
CA GLU A 331 17.55 -18.10 -22.76
C GLU A 331 17.86 -19.57 -22.44
N ALA A 332 18.52 -19.82 -21.31
CA ALA A 332 18.90 -21.16 -20.88
C ALA A 332 17.69 -22.10 -20.67
N ASP A 333 16.51 -21.56 -20.36
CA ASP A 333 15.29 -22.36 -20.19
C ASP A 333 14.82 -22.99 -21.51
N PHE A 334 15.16 -22.41 -22.66
CA PHE A 334 14.67 -22.87 -23.97
C PHE A 334 15.57 -23.94 -24.59
N GLU A 335 16.80 -24.11 -24.09
CA GLU A 335 17.80 -25.03 -24.67
C GLU A 335 17.31 -26.49 -24.71
N HIS A 336 16.42 -26.87 -23.79
CA HIS A 336 15.89 -28.23 -23.66
C HIS A 336 14.48 -28.40 -24.25
N HIS A 337 13.90 -27.33 -24.82
CA HIS A 337 12.53 -27.30 -25.32
C HIS A 337 12.46 -26.76 -26.75
N PRO A 338 12.95 -27.53 -27.75
CA PRO A 338 13.02 -27.07 -29.14
C PRO A 338 11.65 -26.78 -29.78
N GLY A 339 10.55 -27.28 -29.19
CA GLY A 339 9.18 -26.94 -29.61
C GLY A 339 8.77 -25.50 -29.27
N LEU A 340 9.48 -24.82 -28.37
CA LEU A 340 9.20 -23.42 -27.99
C LEU A 340 9.93 -22.44 -28.91
N VAL A 341 9.37 -22.20 -30.09
CA VAL A 341 9.92 -21.21 -31.04
C VAL A 341 9.56 -19.79 -30.60
N ARG A 342 10.50 -19.10 -29.92
CA ARG A 342 10.31 -17.74 -29.40
C ARG A 342 9.71 -16.78 -30.44
N GLY A 343 8.65 -16.07 -30.03
CA GLY A 343 7.89 -15.16 -30.91
C GLY A 343 6.86 -15.86 -31.80
N TYR A 344 6.88 -17.19 -31.89
CA TYR A 344 6.01 -17.99 -32.76
C TYR A 344 5.44 -19.22 -32.03
N ILE A 345 5.36 -19.19 -30.70
CA ILE A 345 4.77 -20.26 -29.89
C ILE A 345 3.24 -20.24 -30.06
N GLY A 346 2.64 -21.40 -30.32
CA GLY A 346 1.19 -21.60 -30.43
C GLY A 346 0.69 -22.88 -29.77
N PRO A 347 -0.56 -22.89 -29.24
CA PRO A 347 -1.13 -24.04 -28.55
C PRO A 347 -1.74 -25.10 -29.46
N GLN A 348 -1.97 -24.79 -30.73
CA GLN A 348 -2.52 -25.71 -31.71
C GLN A 348 -1.48 -26.77 -32.13
N ALA A 349 -1.97 -27.88 -32.67
CA ALA A 349 -1.11 -28.86 -33.30
C ALA A 349 -0.41 -28.27 -34.54
N ASP A 350 0.83 -28.69 -34.79
CA ASP A 350 1.52 -28.40 -36.03
C ASP A 350 0.95 -29.21 -37.22
N ASP A 351 1.49 -29.01 -38.41
CA ASP A 351 1.09 -29.72 -39.64
C ASP A 351 1.21 -31.26 -39.54
N THR A 352 1.89 -31.78 -38.52
CA THR A 352 2.05 -33.22 -38.26
C THR A 352 1.03 -33.77 -37.25
N GLY A 353 0.19 -32.91 -36.67
CA GLY A 353 -0.74 -33.25 -35.60
C GLY A 353 -0.08 -33.27 -34.20
N THR A 354 1.12 -32.70 -34.07
CA THR A 354 1.90 -32.71 -32.83
C THR A 354 1.67 -31.40 -32.06
N TYR A 355 1.32 -31.51 -30.79
CA TYR A 355 1.19 -30.37 -29.89
C TYR A 355 2.54 -30.07 -29.24
N ALA A 356 2.96 -28.80 -29.25
CA ALA A 356 4.13 -28.31 -28.51
C ALA A 356 3.79 -27.99 -27.04
N LEU A 357 2.55 -27.56 -26.77
CA LEU A 357 2.09 -27.12 -25.46
C LEU A 357 1.07 -28.11 -24.85
N GLY A 358 1.06 -28.19 -23.53
CA GLY A 358 0.17 -29.04 -22.74
C GLY A 358 0.90 -30.18 -22.03
N GLU A 359 0.38 -30.67 -20.91
CA GLU A 359 0.98 -31.81 -20.18
C GLU A 359 1.09 -33.08 -21.03
N ARG A 360 0.29 -33.18 -22.08
CA ARG A 360 0.27 -34.30 -23.04
C ARG A 360 1.08 -34.03 -24.31
N SER A 361 1.77 -32.90 -24.38
CA SER A 361 2.59 -32.48 -25.51
C SER A 361 3.93 -33.22 -25.56
N VAL A 362 4.70 -33.03 -26.63
CA VAL A 362 6.05 -33.60 -26.74
C VAL A 362 7.03 -33.04 -25.71
N ASP A 363 6.83 -31.79 -25.29
CA ASP A 363 7.67 -31.13 -24.29
C ASP A 363 7.12 -31.29 -22.86
N GLY A 364 5.84 -31.72 -22.72
CA GLY A 364 5.19 -31.94 -21.43
C GLY A 364 5.00 -30.68 -20.59
N ILE A 365 5.11 -29.50 -21.21
CA ILE A 365 5.03 -28.20 -20.53
C ILE A 365 3.56 -27.83 -20.33
N ARG A 366 3.19 -27.61 -19.07
CA ARG A 366 1.83 -27.21 -18.70
C ARG A 366 1.42 -25.94 -19.43
N TYR A 367 0.25 -25.98 -20.07
CA TYR A 367 -0.33 -24.86 -20.80
C TYR A 367 -1.59 -24.35 -20.11
N LEU A 368 -1.51 -23.15 -19.57
CA LEU A 368 -2.62 -22.46 -18.94
C LEU A 368 -3.08 -21.30 -19.81
N VAL A 369 -4.30 -20.82 -19.62
CA VAL A 369 -4.83 -19.66 -20.35
C VAL A 369 -5.47 -18.64 -19.44
N ASP A 370 -5.50 -17.38 -19.87
CA ASP A 370 -6.26 -16.31 -19.23
C ASP A 370 -7.75 -16.66 -19.18
N PRO A 371 -8.50 -16.25 -18.13
CA PRO A 371 -9.96 -16.46 -18.07
C PRO A 371 -10.73 -15.94 -19.30
N ARG A 372 -10.20 -14.94 -20.03
CA ARG A 372 -10.82 -14.43 -21.27
C ARG A 372 -10.70 -15.39 -22.46
N VAL A 373 -9.81 -16.39 -22.39
CA VAL A 373 -9.64 -17.42 -23.42
C VAL A 373 -10.58 -18.59 -23.09
N SER A 374 -11.86 -18.43 -23.41
CA SER A 374 -12.88 -19.46 -23.19
C SER A 374 -13.11 -20.32 -24.43
N ALA A 375 -13.82 -21.44 -24.28
CA ALA A 375 -14.16 -22.31 -25.40
C ALA A 375 -14.91 -21.53 -26.51
N GLY A 376 -14.48 -21.70 -27.76
CA GLY A 376 -15.03 -21.01 -28.91
C GLY A 376 -14.46 -19.61 -29.18
N THR A 377 -13.56 -19.10 -28.34
CA THR A 377 -12.81 -17.88 -28.69
C THR A 377 -11.82 -18.17 -29.83
N GLU A 378 -11.77 -17.25 -30.79
CA GLU A 378 -10.90 -17.31 -31.97
C GLU A 378 -9.67 -16.42 -31.79
N TRP A 379 -8.51 -16.91 -32.24
CA TRP A 379 -7.23 -16.25 -32.04
C TRP A 379 -6.31 -16.35 -33.24
N VAL A 380 -5.46 -15.33 -33.39
CA VAL A 380 -4.20 -15.43 -34.14
C VAL A 380 -3.05 -15.70 -33.18
N THR A 381 -2.26 -16.74 -33.42
CA THR A 381 -1.18 -17.13 -32.51
C THR A 381 0.02 -17.68 -33.28
N GLY A 382 1.15 -17.92 -32.61
CA GLY A 382 2.33 -18.48 -33.28
C GLY A 382 2.05 -19.85 -33.89
N ALA A 383 2.77 -20.26 -34.94
CA ALA A 383 2.57 -21.56 -35.59
C ALA A 383 3.64 -22.62 -35.25
N ASN A 384 4.35 -22.45 -34.13
CA ASN A 384 5.48 -23.28 -33.70
C ASN A 384 6.60 -23.39 -34.75
N ALA A 385 6.69 -22.39 -35.65
CA ALA A 385 7.67 -22.31 -36.71
C ALA A 385 8.08 -20.86 -36.93
N GLU A 386 9.37 -20.65 -37.19
CA GLU A 386 9.92 -19.30 -37.36
C GLU A 386 9.20 -18.57 -38.51
N ARG A 387 8.86 -17.29 -38.28
CA ARG A 387 8.22 -16.41 -39.27
C ARG A 387 6.82 -16.89 -39.68
N ARG A 388 6.12 -17.66 -38.84
CA ARG A 388 4.76 -18.15 -39.12
C ARG A 388 3.83 -18.02 -37.94
N HIS A 389 2.59 -17.64 -38.23
CA HIS A 389 1.47 -17.61 -37.29
C HIS A 389 0.30 -18.42 -37.87
N ALA A 390 -0.61 -18.84 -37.02
CA ALA A 390 -1.86 -19.47 -37.40
C ALA A 390 -3.02 -18.49 -37.16
N LEU A 391 -3.84 -18.30 -38.18
CA LEU A 391 -5.11 -17.59 -38.12
C LEU A 391 -6.23 -18.57 -37.72
N HIS A 392 -7.34 -18.04 -37.22
CA HIS A 392 -8.56 -18.80 -36.93
C HIS A 392 -8.38 -19.94 -35.93
N VAL A 393 -7.46 -19.80 -34.97
CA VAL A 393 -7.23 -20.83 -33.94
C VAL A 393 -8.29 -20.70 -32.85
N VAL A 394 -9.11 -21.73 -32.70
CA VAL A 394 -10.27 -21.73 -31.81
C VAL A 394 -10.00 -22.57 -30.56
N ALA A 395 -10.14 -21.95 -29.39
CA ALA A 395 -10.06 -22.65 -28.11
C ALA A 395 -11.16 -23.71 -27.97
N GLY A 396 -10.80 -24.93 -27.57
CA GLY A 396 -11.71 -26.09 -27.48
C GLY A 396 -11.93 -26.85 -28.79
N ARG A 397 -11.63 -26.25 -29.96
CA ARG A 397 -11.62 -26.94 -31.26
C ARG A 397 -10.21 -27.36 -31.67
N ASP A 398 -9.28 -26.41 -31.67
CA ASP A 398 -7.92 -26.59 -32.19
C ASP A 398 -6.90 -26.85 -31.08
N PHE A 399 -7.17 -26.37 -29.87
CA PHE A 399 -6.37 -26.65 -28.67
C PHE A 399 -7.24 -26.75 -27.41
N VAL A 400 -6.72 -27.41 -26.38
CA VAL A 400 -7.34 -27.49 -25.04
C VAL A 400 -6.24 -27.18 -24.02
N ALA A 401 -6.49 -26.20 -23.15
CA ALA A 401 -5.58 -25.85 -22.06
C ALA A 401 -5.69 -26.84 -20.89
N ASP A 402 -4.61 -26.98 -20.13
CA ASP A 402 -4.57 -27.79 -18.91
C ASP A 402 -5.28 -27.10 -17.73
N GLY A 403 -5.48 -25.79 -17.81
CA GLY A 403 -6.16 -25.01 -16.79
C GLY A 403 -6.19 -23.51 -17.10
N ILE A 404 -6.62 -22.74 -16.10
CA ILE A 404 -6.73 -21.29 -16.17
C ILE A 404 -5.70 -20.67 -15.23
N ALA A 405 -5.05 -19.59 -15.67
CA ALA A 405 -4.17 -18.76 -14.87
C ALA A 405 -4.59 -17.29 -15.02
N ASP A 406 -5.19 -16.72 -13.98
CA ASP A 406 -5.63 -15.32 -13.96
C ASP A 406 -4.47 -14.37 -13.62
N VAL A 407 -3.57 -14.20 -14.60
CA VAL A 407 -2.30 -13.47 -14.41
C VAL A 407 -2.18 -12.23 -15.30
N ALA A 408 -3.17 -11.94 -16.13
CA ALA A 408 -3.18 -10.73 -16.95
C ALA A 408 -3.25 -9.46 -16.10
N ASN A 409 -2.60 -8.39 -16.55
CA ASN A 409 -2.80 -7.06 -16.02
C ASN A 409 -4.26 -6.58 -16.20
N VAL A 410 -4.80 -5.95 -15.17
CA VAL A 410 -6.13 -5.31 -15.20
C VAL A 410 -6.03 -3.95 -15.87
N ARG A 411 -6.98 -3.62 -16.76
CA ARG A 411 -7.01 -2.35 -17.48
C ARG A 411 -8.17 -1.46 -17.05
N ASP A 412 -7.98 -0.15 -17.23
CA ASP A 412 -9.07 0.81 -17.17
C ASP A 412 -10.16 0.43 -18.20
N GLY A 413 -11.41 0.39 -17.76
CA GLY A 413 -12.55 -0.05 -18.58
C GLY A 413 -12.86 -1.55 -18.53
N ASP A 414 -12.00 -2.40 -17.95
CA ASP A 414 -12.33 -3.82 -17.76
C ASP A 414 -13.61 -3.97 -16.91
N PRO A 415 -14.46 -4.98 -17.14
CA PRO A 415 -15.65 -5.19 -16.34
C PRO A 415 -15.29 -5.58 -14.91
N ALA A 416 -15.95 -4.98 -13.92
CA ALA A 416 -15.80 -5.38 -12.54
C ALA A 416 -16.32 -6.80 -12.31
N PRO A 417 -15.66 -7.62 -11.47
CA PRO A 417 -16.05 -9.01 -11.23
C PRO A 417 -17.45 -9.15 -10.64
N ASP A 418 -17.91 -8.16 -9.88
CA ASP A 418 -19.24 -8.14 -9.28
C ASP A 418 -20.34 -7.57 -10.20
N GLY A 419 -20.00 -7.25 -11.45
CA GLY A 419 -20.94 -6.68 -12.43
C GLY A 419 -21.31 -5.22 -12.16
N SER A 420 -20.62 -4.52 -11.26
CA SER A 420 -20.92 -3.13 -10.87
C SER A 420 -20.58 -2.08 -11.93
N GLY A 421 -20.00 -2.48 -13.05
CA GLY A 421 -19.68 -1.62 -14.20
C GLY A 421 -18.20 -1.68 -14.59
N PRO A 422 -17.72 -0.76 -15.45
CA PRO A 422 -16.32 -0.70 -15.84
C PRO A 422 -15.44 -0.21 -14.68
N LEU A 423 -14.29 -0.86 -14.52
CA LEU A 423 -13.25 -0.52 -13.56
C LEU A 423 -12.55 0.79 -13.95
N ARG A 424 -12.19 1.58 -12.95
CA ARG A 424 -11.30 2.74 -13.07
C ARG A 424 -10.05 2.54 -12.25
N ALA A 425 -8.89 2.84 -12.83
CA ALA A 425 -7.62 2.75 -12.13
C ALA A 425 -7.28 4.04 -11.38
N ALA A 426 -6.79 3.91 -10.16
CA ALA A 426 -6.23 5.00 -9.37
C ALA A 426 -4.97 4.56 -8.62
N ARG A 427 -4.18 5.55 -8.19
CA ARG A 427 -3.00 5.34 -7.35
C ARG A 427 -3.29 5.74 -5.91
N GLY A 428 -2.74 4.99 -4.97
CA GLY A 428 -2.97 5.18 -3.54
C GLY A 428 -1.73 4.90 -2.71
N VAL A 429 -1.65 5.55 -1.54
CA VAL A 429 -0.69 5.19 -0.50
C VAL A 429 -1.40 4.31 0.51
N GLU A 430 -0.95 3.08 0.69
CA GLU A 430 -1.43 2.19 1.76
C GLU A 430 -1.14 2.79 3.15
N ILE A 431 -2.19 3.20 3.87
CA ILE A 431 -2.12 3.83 5.19
C ILE A 431 -2.46 2.87 6.33
N GLY A 432 -3.10 1.75 6.01
CA GLY A 432 -3.36 0.67 6.95
C GLY A 432 -3.88 -0.59 6.26
N HIS A 433 -3.83 -1.70 6.98
CA HIS A 433 -4.19 -3.02 6.49
C HIS A 433 -4.83 -3.82 7.62
N VAL A 434 -5.91 -4.53 7.32
CA VAL A 434 -6.59 -5.46 8.22
C VAL A 434 -6.69 -6.86 7.61
N PHE A 435 -6.29 -7.88 8.36
CA PHE A 435 -6.18 -9.27 7.92
C PHE A 435 -6.90 -10.23 8.85
N GLN A 436 -7.51 -11.26 8.28
CA GLN A 436 -7.85 -12.49 8.98
C GLN A 436 -6.72 -13.51 8.78
N LEU A 437 -5.72 -13.52 9.67
CA LEU A 437 -4.58 -14.46 9.58
C LEU A 437 -5.00 -15.93 9.73
N GLY A 438 -6.16 -16.18 10.34
CA GLY A 438 -6.64 -17.52 10.61
C GLY A 438 -5.73 -18.22 11.62
N ARG A 439 -5.34 -19.46 11.33
CA ARG A 439 -4.61 -20.31 12.29
C ARG A 439 -3.11 -20.44 12.00
N LYS A 440 -2.56 -19.78 10.95
CA LYS A 440 -1.16 -19.95 10.49
C LYS A 440 -0.15 -19.91 11.64
N TYR A 441 -0.12 -18.81 12.40
CA TYR A 441 0.84 -18.60 13.48
C TYR A 441 0.52 -19.43 14.72
N ALA A 442 -0.77 -19.55 15.06
CA ALA A 442 -1.21 -20.34 16.20
C ALA A 442 -0.89 -21.84 16.03
N GLU A 443 -1.00 -22.39 14.82
CA GLU A 443 -0.60 -23.76 14.50
C GLU A 443 0.91 -23.94 14.60
N ALA A 444 1.68 -23.07 13.93
CA ALA A 444 3.15 -23.15 13.92
C ALA A 444 3.73 -23.03 15.34
N LEU A 445 3.20 -22.12 16.15
CA LEU A 445 3.69 -21.84 17.51
C LEU A 445 2.94 -22.62 18.59
N GLY A 446 1.93 -23.42 18.25
CA GLY A 446 1.19 -24.27 19.18
C GLY A 446 0.36 -23.50 20.21
N LEU A 447 -0.32 -22.43 19.81
CA LEU A 447 -1.30 -21.70 20.62
C LEU A 447 -2.66 -22.41 20.57
N GLN A 448 -3.03 -23.09 21.64
CA GLN A 448 -4.32 -23.77 21.79
C GLN A 448 -4.96 -23.43 23.13
N VAL A 449 -6.30 -23.41 23.17
CA VAL A 449 -7.08 -23.21 24.40
C VAL A 449 -8.13 -24.31 24.54
N LEU A 450 -8.59 -24.55 25.77
CA LEU A 450 -9.74 -25.42 26.01
C LEU A 450 -11.03 -24.73 25.59
N ASP A 451 -11.83 -25.34 24.72
CA ASP A 451 -13.17 -24.88 24.33
C ASP A 451 -14.21 -25.10 25.45
N ARG A 452 -15.47 -24.70 25.18
CA ARG A 452 -16.60 -24.90 26.11
C ARG A 452 -16.90 -26.35 26.46
N ASN A 453 -16.40 -27.31 25.69
CA ASN A 453 -16.55 -28.75 25.90
C ASN A 453 -15.30 -29.38 26.53
N GLY A 454 -14.27 -28.60 26.86
CA GLY A 454 -13.00 -29.07 27.39
C GLY A 454 -12.08 -29.71 26.35
N LYS A 455 -12.29 -29.44 25.05
CA LYS A 455 -11.42 -29.89 23.95
C LYS A 455 -10.41 -28.79 23.61
N LEU A 456 -9.16 -29.16 23.38
CA LEU A 456 -8.16 -28.23 22.83
C LEU A 456 -8.55 -27.83 21.39
N VAL A 457 -8.61 -26.53 21.17
CA VAL A 457 -8.82 -25.91 19.85
C VAL A 457 -7.71 -24.91 19.57
N THR A 458 -7.28 -24.84 18.32
CA THR A 458 -6.30 -23.85 17.88
C THR A 458 -6.98 -22.51 17.70
N VAL A 459 -6.42 -21.49 18.35
CA VAL A 459 -6.89 -20.10 18.30
C VAL A 459 -6.80 -19.58 16.87
N THR A 460 -7.80 -18.81 16.45
CA THR A 460 -7.77 -18.09 15.17
C THR A 460 -7.42 -16.63 15.42
N MET A 461 -6.71 -16.00 14.49
CA MET A 461 -6.05 -14.71 14.72
C MET A 461 -6.40 -13.67 13.65
N GLY A 462 -6.48 -12.42 14.07
CA GLY A 462 -6.48 -11.24 13.21
C GLY A 462 -5.18 -10.45 13.35
N SER A 463 -4.80 -9.71 12.31
CA SER A 463 -3.67 -8.76 12.34
C SER A 463 -4.06 -7.44 11.69
N TYR A 464 -3.65 -6.33 12.30
CA TYR A 464 -4.12 -5.01 11.93
C TYR A 464 -2.98 -3.99 12.05
N GLY A 465 -2.45 -3.53 10.90
CA GLY A 465 -1.38 -2.52 10.81
C GLY A 465 -1.86 -1.12 10.41
N ILE A 466 -1.31 -0.06 11.01
CA ILE A 466 -1.40 1.34 10.55
C ILE A 466 0.01 1.92 10.54
N GLY A 467 0.45 2.46 9.40
CA GLY A 467 1.72 3.17 9.30
C GLY A 467 1.60 4.58 9.91
N VAL A 468 1.89 4.75 11.20
CA VAL A 468 1.76 6.05 11.90
C VAL A 468 2.70 7.11 11.30
N THR A 469 3.95 6.74 11.02
CA THR A 469 4.89 7.63 10.31
C THR A 469 4.40 7.98 8.90
N ARG A 470 3.83 7.00 8.19
CA ARG A 470 3.29 7.16 6.84
C ARG A 470 2.06 8.06 6.83
N LEU A 471 1.17 7.95 7.82
CA LEU A 471 0.00 8.83 7.98
C LEU A 471 0.41 10.31 8.12
N LEU A 472 1.45 10.60 8.90
CA LEU A 472 1.97 11.98 9.01
C LEU A 472 2.46 12.50 7.65
N ALA A 473 3.10 11.64 6.86
CA ALA A 473 3.59 11.98 5.53
C ALA A 473 2.44 12.24 4.54
N VAL A 474 1.41 11.39 4.56
CA VAL A 474 0.18 11.57 3.76
C VAL A 474 -0.52 12.88 4.14
N LEU A 475 -0.65 13.16 5.44
CA LEU A 475 -1.21 14.42 5.92
C LEU A 475 -0.40 15.63 5.45
N ALA A 476 0.94 15.56 5.48
CA ALA A 476 1.80 16.63 4.98
C ALA A 476 1.69 16.83 3.46
N GLU A 477 1.52 15.75 2.69
CA GLU A 477 1.35 15.83 1.24
C GLU A 477 -0.03 16.40 0.86
N ALA A 478 -1.09 15.93 1.53
CA ALA A 478 -2.46 16.37 1.26
C ALA A 478 -2.75 17.79 1.78
N ASN A 479 -2.04 18.22 2.82
CA ASN A 479 -2.28 19.49 3.48
C ASN A 479 -1.11 20.46 3.33
N ARG A 480 -0.95 20.98 2.11
CA ARG A 480 0.08 21.96 1.76
C ARG A 480 -0.42 22.94 0.70
N ASP A 481 0.28 24.06 0.58
CA ASP A 481 0.18 24.98 -0.55
C ASP A 481 1.58 25.33 -1.09
N GLU A 482 1.67 26.32 -1.97
CA GLU A 482 2.94 26.77 -2.55
C GLU A 482 3.92 27.36 -1.51
N LYS A 483 3.41 27.74 -0.33
CA LYS A 483 4.17 28.45 0.70
C LYS A 483 4.64 27.52 1.81
N GLY A 484 3.86 26.48 2.13
CA GLY A 484 4.19 25.58 3.24
C GLY A 484 3.12 24.57 3.59
N LEU A 485 3.27 24.02 4.79
CA LEU A 485 2.32 23.08 5.39
C LEU A 485 1.03 23.79 5.83
N VAL A 486 -0.08 23.06 5.90
CA VAL A 486 -1.42 23.55 6.28
C VAL A 486 -2.10 22.52 7.21
N TRP A 487 -1.53 22.26 8.38
CA TRP A 487 -1.96 21.13 9.20
C TRP A 487 -3.46 21.15 9.57
N PRO A 488 -4.15 20.01 9.53
CA PRO A 488 -5.39 19.85 10.28
C PRO A 488 -5.16 20.09 11.77
N GLU A 489 -6.15 20.64 12.46
CA GLU A 489 -6.03 21.01 13.89
C GLU A 489 -5.66 19.82 14.77
N ALA A 490 -6.16 18.62 14.44
CA ALA A 490 -5.92 17.38 15.17
C ALA A 490 -4.43 17.00 15.25
N VAL A 491 -3.61 17.42 14.27
CA VAL A 491 -2.21 16.98 14.13
C VAL A 491 -1.18 18.12 14.15
N ALA A 492 -1.64 19.37 14.05
CA ALA A 492 -0.76 20.53 14.08
C ALA A 492 0.10 20.53 15.37
N PRO A 493 1.44 20.68 15.33
CA PRO A 493 2.28 20.65 16.52
C PRO A 493 1.88 21.63 17.63
N PHE A 494 1.36 22.78 17.24
CA PHE A 494 0.71 23.79 18.07
C PHE A 494 -0.58 24.22 17.38
N GLN A 495 -1.56 24.67 18.16
CA GLN A 495 -2.86 25.11 17.62
C GLN A 495 -2.80 26.57 17.17
N VAL A 496 -2.02 27.40 17.87
CA VAL A 496 -1.91 28.83 17.59
C VAL A 496 -0.43 29.23 17.44
N HIS A 497 -0.11 30.01 16.41
CA HIS A 497 1.19 30.64 16.24
C HIS A 497 1.08 32.14 16.49
N ILE A 498 1.59 32.63 17.61
CA ILE A 498 1.63 34.08 17.90
C ILE A 498 2.85 34.69 17.24
N VAL A 499 2.67 35.72 16.42
CA VAL A 499 3.76 36.39 15.69
C VAL A 499 3.85 37.86 16.07
N SER A 500 4.86 38.22 16.88
CA SER A 500 5.14 39.61 17.24
C SER A 500 6.02 40.29 16.18
N THR A 501 5.50 41.35 15.54
CA THR A 501 6.13 42.01 14.36
C THR A 501 6.57 43.45 14.58
N GLY A 502 6.37 44.00 15.78
CA GLY A 502 6.72 45.37 16.15
C GLY A 502 8.19 45.59 16.58
N LYS A 503 8.58 46.86 16.71
CA LYS A 503 9.91 47.30 17.20
C LYS A 503 9.95 47.61 18.71
N GLY A 504 8.81 47.72 19.37
CA GLY A 504 8.71 48.03 20.81
C GLY A 504 8.49 46.79 21.66
N ASP A 505 8.83 46.88 22.95
CA ASP A 505 8.70 45.75 23.89
C ASP A 505 7.24 45.35 24.14
N ASP A 506 6.29 46.27 23.94
CA ASP A 506 4.86 46.02 24.15
C ASP A 506 4.31 44.89 23.28
N VAL A 507 4.73 44.75 22.01
CA VAL A 507 4.24 43.65 21.16
C VAL A 507 4.74 42.28 21.62
N TYR A 508 5.89 42.23 22.31
CA TYR A 508 6.45 40.99 22.84
C TYR A 508 5.83 40.67 24.19
N ARG A 509 5.64 41.68 25.05
CA ARG A 509 4.94 41.54 26.33
C ARG A 509 3.51 41.06 26.11
N VAL A 510 2.72 41.74 25.27
CA VAL A 510 1.34 41.35 24.96
C VAL A 510 1.28 39.98 24.30
N GLY A 511 2.23 39.66 23.39
CA GLY A 511 2.32 38.33 22.81
C GLY A 511 2.57 37.23 23.84
N SER A 512 3.42 37.50 24.84
CA SER A 512 3.69 36.58 25.95
C SER A 512 2.47 36.44 26.88
N ASP A 513 1.84 37.55 27.25
CA ASP A 513 0.64 37.55 28.12
C ASP A 513 -0.50 36.73 27.47
N LEU A 514 -0.72 36.91 26.15
CA LEU A 514 -1.67 36.12 25.37
C LEU A 514 -1.30 34.65 25.27
N ALA A 515 -0.01 34.33 25.11
CA ALA A 515 0.45 32.94 25.11
C ALA A 515 0.09 32.26 26.44
N ASP A 516 0.41 32.90 27.57
CA ASP A 516 0.10 32.39 28.90
C ASP A 516 -1.42 32.25 29.14
N GLU A 517 -2.22 33.19 28.63
CA GLU A 517 -3.69 33.13 28.72
C GLU A 517 -4.29 31.97 27.92
N LEU A 518 -3.83 31.77 26.69
CA LEU A 518 -4.25 30.65 25.84
C LEU A 518 -3.82 29.30 26.41
N GLU A 519 -2.57 29.20 26.90
CA GLU A 519 -2.08 27.99 27.54
C GLU A 519 -2.85 27.65 28.82
N ARG A 520 -3.27 28.66 29.62
CA ARG A 520 -4.13 28.48 30.79
C ARG A 520 -5.49 27.85 30.48
N VAL A 521 -6.01 28.05 29.26
CA VAL A 521 -7.23 27.39 28.78
C VAL A 521 -6.94 26.14 27.92
N GLY A 522 -5.71 25.62 27.99
CA GLY A 522 -5.27 24.39 27.36
C GLY A 522 -4.98 24.49 25.86
N ILE A 523 -4.89 25.69 25.30
CA ILE A 523 -4.55 25.90 23.89
C ILE A 523 -3.03 25.88 23.73
N GLU A 524 -2.53 25.04 22.84
CA GLU A 524 -1.08 24.91 22.61
C GLU A 524 -0.57 26.05 21.70
N VAL A 525 0.41 26.82 22.19
CA VAL A 525 0.90 28.03 21.52
C VAL A 525 2.36 27.89 21.08
N LEU A 526 2.63 28.26 19.83
CA LEU A 526 3.97 28.60 19.35
C LEU A 526 4.12 30.12 19.34
N PHE A 527 4.88 30.67 20.28
CA PHE A 527 5.14 32.11 20.31
C PHE A 527 6.43 32.48 19.56
N ASP A 528 6.37 33.25 18.48
CA ASP A 528 7.53 33.81 17.77
C ASP A 528 8.05 35.11 18.41
N ASP A 529 8.76 34.90 19.51
CA ASP A 529 9.46 35.89 20.32
C ASP A 529 10.86 36.26 19.78
N ARG A 530 11.27 35.77 18.60
CA ARG A 530 12.63 35.97 18.11
C ARG A 530 12.91 37.47 17.91
N PRO A 531 13.91 38.04 18.61
CA PRO A 531 14.26 39.45 18.44
C PRO A 531 15.04 39.66 17.13
N LYS A 532 14.94 40.86 16.57
CA LYS A 532 15.73 41.29 15.39
C LYS A 532 15.51 40.46 14.11
N VAL A 533 14.47 39.61 14.05
CA VAL A 533 14.00 38.95 12.84
C VAL A 533 12.95 39.85 12.16
N SER A 534 13.04 40.02 10.84
CA SER A 534 12.10 40.88 10.13
C SER A 534 10.68 40.28 10.12
N PRO A 535 9.61 41.10 10.14
CA PRO A 535 8.24 40.60 10.05
C PRO A 535 8.00 39.66 8.86
N GLY A 536 8.56 40.00 7.70
CA GLY A 536 8.45 39.15 6.51
C GLY A 536 9.11 37.78 6.67
N ALA A 537 10.21 37.67 7.41
CA ALA A 537 10.83 36.38 7.71
C ALA A 537 9.98 35.57 8.70
N LYS A 538 9.40 36.23 9.72
CA LYS A 538 8.47 35.57 10.65
C LYS A 538 7.23 35.03 9.95
N PHE A 539 6.64 35.82 9.04
CA PHE A 539 5.49 35.35 8.25
C PHE A 539 5.86 34.17 7.35
N LYS A 540 7.01 34.19 6.67
CA LYS A 540 7.47 33.05 5.87
C LYS A 540 7.65 31.78 6.71
N ASP A 541 8.18 31.91 7.93
CA ASP A 541 8.25 30.77 8.83
C ASP A 541 6.84 30.32 9.26
N ALA A 542 5.92 31.24 9.58
CA ALA A 542 4.54 30.86 9.92
C ALA A 542 3.82 30.13 8.76
N GLU A 543 4.01 30.57 7.52
CA GLU A 543 3.51 29.91 6.30
C GLU A 543 4.08 28.50 6.16
N LEU A 544 5.40 28.37 6.33
CA LEU A 544 6.14 27.12 6.17
C LEU A 544 5.79 26.09 7.24
N LEU A 545 5.70 26.51 8.50
CA LEU A 545 5.47 25.65 9.66
C LEU A 545 4.03 25.12 9.72
N GLY A 546 3.06 25.91 9.25
CA GLY A 546 1.71 25.42 8.97
C GLY A 546 0.75 25.26 10.14
N MET A 547 0.92 26.01 11.23
CA MET A 547 -0.07 26.04 12.32
C MET A 547 -1.41 26.59 11.81
N PRO A 548 -2.57 26.06 12.24
CA PRO A 548 -3.86 26.38 11.64
C PRO A 548 -4.30 27.83 11.90
N HIS A 549 -4.02 28.35 13.10
CA HIS A 549 -4.33 29.73 13.47
C HIS A 549 -3.06 30.52 13.73
N VAL A 550 -2.91 31.68 13.12
CA VAL A 550 -1.78 32.60 13.33
C VAL A 550 -2.29 33.92 13.89
N LEU A 551 -1.84 34.30 15.08
CA LEU A 551 -2.26 35.53 15.74
C LEU A 551 -1.13 36.56 15.68
N VAL A 552 -1.35 37.65 14.94
CA VAL A 552 -0.32 38.66 14.67
C VAL A 552 -0.45 39.82 15.66
N VAL A 553 0.57 40.00 16.49
CA VAL A 553 0.71 41.14 17.40
C VAL A 553 1.60 42.18 16.73
N GLY A 554 0.96 43.20 16.15
CA GLY A 554 1.60 44.16 15.24
C GLY A 554 1.18 45.60 15.51
N LYS A 555 1.07 46.39 14.43
CA LYS A 555 0.77 47.83 14.52
C LYS A 555 -0.62 48.14 15.09
N GLY A 556 -1.61 47.27 14.84
CA GLY A 556 -2.98 47.43 15.34
C GLY A 556 -3.09 47.40 16.87
N LEU A 557 -2.04 46.99 17.59
CA LEU A 557 -2.03 46.96 19.04
C LEU A 557 -2.27 48.35 19.67
N ALA A 558 -1.84 49.42 18.99
CA ALA A 558 -2.09 50.80 19.44
C ALA A 558 -3.59 51.14 19.51
N ASP A 559 -4.41 50.46 18.70
CA ASP A 559 -5.86 50.61 18.62
C ASP A 559 -6.59 49.46 19.37
N GLY A 560 -5.86 48.65 20.16
CA GLY A 560 -6.43 47.50 20.87
C GLY A 560 -6.80 46.32 19.97
N GLN A 561 -6.20 46.20 18.77
CA GLN A 561 -6.52 45.18 17.78
C GLN A 561 -5.35 44.22 17.49
N LEU A 562 -5.69 42.99 17.15
CA LEU A 562 -4.82 41.96 16.60
C LEU A 562 -5.30 41.57 15.20
N GLU A 563 -4.45 40.90 14.43
CA GLU A 563 -4.86 40.26 13.17
C GLU A 563 -4.85 38.74 13.36
N LEU A 564 -6.01 38.11 13.22
CA LEU A 564 -6.15 36.66 13.21
C LEU A 564 -6.10 36.17 11.77
N TRP A 565 -5.18 35.26 11.51
CA TRP A 565 -4.97 34.65 10.22
C TRP A 565 -5.31 33.16 10.27
N ASP A 566 -6.28 32.77 9.44
CA ASP A 566 -6.59 31.37 9.14
C ASP A 566 -5.62 30.83 8.08
N ARG A 567 -4.74 29.90 8.47
CA ARG A 567 -3.69 29.39 7.59
C ARG A 567 -4.26 28.61 6.40
N ARG A 568 -5.39 27.92 6.57
CA ARG A 568 -6.01 27.10 5.53
C ARG A 568 -6.79 27.94 4.54
N ALA A 569 -7.61 28.88 5.04
CA ALA A 569 -8.38 29.78 4.18
C ALA A 569 -7.51 30.90 3.57
N GLY A 570 -6.35 31.19 4.16
CA GLY A 570 -5.49 32.30 3.75
C GLY A 570 -6.06 33.68 4.08
N THR A 571 -7.13 33.74 4.88
CA THR A 571 -7.85 34.98 5.23
C THR A 571 -7.31 35.59 6.51
N LYS A 572 -7.29 36.92 6.54
CA LYS A 572 -6.85 37.72 7.68
C LYS A 572 -7.98 38.63 8.11
N GLN A 573 -8.27 38.65 9.40
CA GLN A 573 -9.30 39.51 9.96
C GLN A 573 -8.81 40.24 11.21
N PRO A 574 -9.15 41.52 11.38
CA PRO A 574 -8.93 42.21 12.63
C PRO A 574 -9.83 41.63 13.72
N ILE A 575 -9.30 41.47 14.92
CA ILE A 575 -10.05 41.11 16.13
C ILE A 575 -9.63 42.02 17.28
N ALA A 576 -10.53 42.28 18.23
CA ALA A 576 -10.17 43.01 19.44
C ALA A 576 -9.24 42.15 20.32
N LEU A 577 -8.27 42.79 20.98
CA LEU A 577 -7.32 42.12 21.86
C LEU A 577 -8.04 41.34 22.98
N GLU A 578 -9.07 41.94 23.58
CA GLU A 578 -9.85 41.36 24.67
C GLU A 578 -10.67 40.13 24.26
N ASP A 579 -11.03 40.02 22.97
CA ASP A 579 -11.81 38.90 22.43
C ASP A 579 -10.93 37.73 21.95
N ALA A 580 -9.61 37.90 21.90
CA ALA A 580 -8.71 36.95 21.22
C ALA A 580 -8.79 35.53 21.79
N VAL A 581 -8.82 35.40 23.12
CA VAL A 581 -8.93 34.10 23.79
C VAL A 581 -10.29 33.45 23.52
N ALA A 582 -11.38 34.22 23.61
CA ALA A 582 -12.73 33.72 23.38
C ALA A 582 -12.92 33.26 21.93
N GLU A 583 -12.46 34.05 20.96
CA GLU A 583 -12.54 33.71 19.54
C GLU A 583 -11.73 32.45 19.19
N LEU A 584 -10.53 32.29 19.76
CA LEU A 584 -9.72 31.08 19.54
C LEU A 584 -10.33 29.85 20.20
N ARG A 585 -10.93 29.97 21.38
CA ARG A 585 -11.70 28.87 22.01
C ARG A 585 -12.87 28.43 21.13
N ARG A 586 -13.64 29.40 20.60
CA ARG A 586 -14.78 29.15 19.71
C ARG A 586 -14.34 28.42 18.43
N ARG A 587 -13.25 28.86 17.80
CA ARG A 587 -12.71 28.20 16.59
C ARG A 587 -12.24 26.78 16.83
N LEU A 588 -11.66 26.52 17.99
CA LEU A 588 -11.17 25.18 18.39
C LEU A 588 -12.27 24.30 19.02
N GLY A 589 -13.53 24.76 19.04
CA GLY A 589 -14.66 23.99 19.58
C GLY A 589 -14.62 23.79 21.10
N ARG A 590 -14.12 24.78 21.86
CA ARG A 590 -13.88 24.69 23.32
C ARG A 590 -14.69 25.70 24.14
N ASP A 591 -15.95 25.92 23.77
CA ASP A 591 -16.86 26.88 24.43
C ASP A 591 -17.06 26.59 25.93
#